data_AF-A0A3D4Z606-F1
#
_entry.id   AF-A0A3D4Z606-F1
#
_cell.length_a   1.000
_cell.length_b   1.000
_cell.length_c   1.000
_cell.angle_alpha   90.00
_cell.angle_beta   90.00
_cell.angle_gamma   90.00
#
_symmetry.space_group_name_H-M   'P 1'
#
loop_
_entity.id
_entity.type
_entity.pdbx_description
1 polymer ?
#
loop_
_entity_poly.entity_id
_entity_poly.type
_entity_poly.pdbx_seq_one_letter_code
_entity_poly.pdbx_strand_id
1 'polypeptide(L)'
;LARQLSDPGVTADSKRFQQIAKEHAGLRELVETYERYKKIKSDLQGNKDLLGDSDESLRLMAKEEIPRLEKELEELSAQLKILLLPKDPNDEK
;
A
#
# COMPACT_ATOMS: atom_id res chain seq x y z
N LEU A 1 5.70 38.20 -28.41
CA LEU A 1 6.80 37.66 -27.56
C LEU A 1 7.05 38.41 -26.25
N ALA A 2 6.20 39.31 -25.74
CA ALA A 2 6.46 39.92 -24.43
C ALA A 2 5.20 40.50 -23.75
N ARG A 3 4.17 39.68 -23.48
CA ARG A 3 3.01 40.18 -22.72
C ARG A 3 2.12 39.15 -22.00
N GLN A 4 2.63 37.97 -21.65
CA GLN A 4 1.85 36.97 -20.90
C GLN A 4 2.61 36.35 -19.71
N LEU A 5 3.62 37.04 -19.18
CA LEU A 5 4.36 36.59 -17.97
C LEU A 5 4.04 37.43 -16.72
N SER A 6 2.90 38.12 -16.70
CA SER A 6 2.51 38.97 -15.56
C SER A 6 1.10 38.68 -15.07
N ASP A 7 0.68 37.42 -15.15
CA ASP A 7 -0.56 36.97 -14.52
C ASP A 7 -0.27 36.43 -13.10
N PRO A 8 -0.76 37.08 -12.02
CA PRO A 8 -0.59 36.58 -10.66
C PRO A 8 -1.30 35.24 -10.38
N GLY A 9 -2.09 34.73 -11.34
CA GLY A 9 -2.83 33.47 -11.23
C GLY A 9 -1.99 32.19 -11.15
N VAL A 10 -0.68 32.24 -11.45
CA VAL A 10 0.22 31.06 -11.44
C VAL A 10 0.38 30.45 -10.02
N THR A 11 0.11 31.23 -8.98
CA THR A 11 0.17 30.73 -7.59
C THR A 11 -1.01 29.82 -7.21
N ALA A 12 -2.13 29.88 -7.94
CA ALA A 12 -3.27 28.99 -7.75
C ALA A 12 -3.03 27.59 -8.32
N ASP A 13 -2.23 27.49 -9.39
CA ASP A 13 -1.91 26.21 -10.03
C ASP A 13 -0.87 25.40 -9.25
N SER A 14 0.12 26.04 -8.62
CA SER A 14 1.13 25.31 -7.85
C SER A 14 0.55 24.62 -6.61
N LYS A 15 -0.34 25.29 -5.87
CA LYS A 15 -1.03 24.70 -4.70
C LYS A 15 -1.99 23.58 -5.12
N ARG A 16 -2.75 23.79 -6.20
CA ARG A 16 -3.67 22.77 -6.75
C ARG A 16 -2.91 21.56 -7.29
N PHE A 17 -1.77 21.78 -7.94
CA PHE A 17 -0.88 20.72 -8.40
C PHE A 17 -0.28 19.93 -7.25
N GLN A 18 0.18 20.60 -6.17
CA GLN A 18 0.68 19.93 -4.96
C GLN A 18 -0.41 19.07 -4.31
N GLN A 19 -1.64 19.56 -4.25
CA GLN A 19 -2.76 18.81 -3.68
C GLN A 19 -3.08 17.54 -4.51
N ILE A 20 -3.20 17.68 -5.84
CA ILE A 20 -3.42 16.54 -6.74
C ILE A 20 -2.26 15.53 -6.67
N ALA A 21 -1.02 16.01 -6.63
CA ALA A 21 0.15 15.15 -6.51
C ALA A 21 0.16 14.37 -5.18
N LYS A 22 -0.23 15.00 -4.06
CA LYS A 22 -0.35 14.35 -2.74
C LYS A 22 -1.49 13.34 -2.66
N GLU A 23 -2.63 13.65 -3.28
CA GLU A 23 -3.77 12.73 -3.40
C GLU A 23 -3.38 11.50 -4.24
N HIS A 24 -2.76 11.73 -5.40
CA HIS A 24 -2.29 10.67 -6.28
C HIS A 24 -1.19 9.81 -5.63
N ALA A 25 -0.26 10.42 -4.89
CA ALA A 25 0.77 9.69 -4.14
C ALA A 25 0.15 8.81 -3.04
N GLY A 26 -0.83 9.33 -2.30
CA GLY A 26 -1.55 8.54 -1.28
C GLY A 26 -2.35 7.39 -1.87
N LEU A 27 -3.03 7.63 -2.99
CA LEU A 27 -3.77 6.56 -3.69
C LEU A 27 -2.82 5.48 -4.22
N ARG A 28 -1.66 5.87 -4.74
CA ARG A 28 -0.64 4.93 -5.22
C ARG A 28 -0.14 4.02 -4.10
N GLU A 29 0.21 4.60 -2.95
CA GLU A 29 0.68 3.84 -1.78
C GLU A 29 -0.39 2.86 -1.27
N LEU A 30 -1.66 3.28 -1.25
CA LEU A 30 -2.78 2.42 -0.88
C LEU A 30 -2.91 1.22 -1.82
N VAL A 31 -2.86 1.46 -3.13
CA VAL A 31 -2.97 0.41 -4.15
C VAL A 31 -1.80 -0.57 -4.06
N GLU A 32 -0.56 -0.07 -3.97
CA GLU A 32 0.64 -0.90 -3.85
C GLU A 32 0.61 -1.76 -2.58
N THR A 33 0.22 -1.18 -1.44
CA THR A 33 0.06 -1.91 -0.17
C THR A 33 -1.02 -2.99 -0.27
N TYR A 34 -2.14 -2.69 -0.95
CA TYR A 34 -3.24 -3.64 -1.11
C TYR A 34 -2.89 -4.80 -2.05
N GLU A 35 -2.19 -4.53 -3.16
CA GLU A 35 -1.65 -5.55 -4.06
C GLU A 35 -0.71 -6.51 -3.30
N ARG A 36 0.18 -5.98 -2.46
CA ARG A 36 1.06 -6.80 -1.61
C ARG A 36 0.27 -7.61 -0.60
N TYR A 37 -0.70 -7.01 0.09
CA TYR A 37 -1.59 -7.72 1.01
C TYR A 37 -2.29 -8.91 0.35
N LYS A 38 -2.85 -8.71 -0.86
CA LYS A 38 -3.49 -9.79 -1.63
C LYS A 38 -2.51 -10.92 -1.95
N LYS A 39 -1.29 -10.57 -2.38
CA LYS A 39 -0.25 -11.56 -2.68
C LYS A 39 0.10 -12.38 -1.44
N ILE A 40 0.42 -11.73 -0.32
CA ILE A 40 0.77 -12.44 0.94
C ILE A 40 -0.39 -13.29 1.43
N LYS A 41 -1.63 -12.83 1.30
CA LYS A 41 -2.82 -13.62 1.63
C LYS A 41 -2.92 -14.88 0.77
N SER A 42 -2.64 -14.77 -0.53
CA SER A 42 -2.64 -15.90 -1.46
C SER A 42 -1.51 -16.88 -1.14
N ASP A 43 -0.29 -16.37 -0.90
CA ASP A 43 0.87 -17.18 -0.54
C ASP A 43 0.63 -17.93 0.78
N LEU A 44 0.01 -17.28 1.77
CA LEU A 44 -0.38 -17.90 3.04
C LEU A 44 -1.39 -19.02 2.84
N GLN A 45 -2.40 -18.82 2.00
CA GLN A 45 -3.38 -19.86 1.70
C GLN A 45 -2.71 -21.06 1.02
N GLY A 46 -1.85 -20.82 0.02
CA GLY A 46 -1.09 -21.88 -0.64
C GLY A 46 -0.24 -22.69 0.34
N ASN A 47 0.46 -22.03 1.28
CA ASN A 47 1.22 -22.73 2.32
C ASN A 47 0.32 -23.51 3.28
N LYS A 48 -0.86 -22.98 3.64
CA LYS A 48 -1.83 -23.72 4.47
C LYS A 48 -2.33 -24.98 3.77
N ASP A 49 -2.51 -24.94 2.46
CA ASP A 49 -2.91 -26.12 1.68
C ASP A 49 -1.79 -27.18 1.65
N LEU A 50 -0.52 -26.76 1.58
CA LEU A 50 0.64 -27.66 1.64
C LEU A 50 0.78 -28.43 2.96
N LEU A 51 0.14 -27.98 4.05
CA LEU A 51 0.15 -28.73 5.32
C LEU A 51 -0.53 -30.10 5.22
N GLY A 52 -1.42 -30.28 4.24
CA GLY A 52 -2.09 -31.54 3.95
C GLY A 52 -1.37 -32.42 2.93
N ASP A 53 -0.23 -31.98 2.38
CA ASP A 53 0.50 -32.74 1.36
C ASP A 53 1.06 -34.05 1.93
N SER A 54 1.24 -35.06 1.08
CA SER A 54 1.88 -36.34 1.43
C SER A 54 3.38 -36.23 1.68
N ASP A 55 4.07 -35.26 1.07
CA ASP A 55 5.50 -35.04 1.25
C ASP A 55 5.80 -34.30 2.58
N GLU A 56 6.58 -34.94 3.45
CA GLU A 56 6.97 -34.37 4.75
C GLU A 56 7.83 -33.11 4.62
N SER A 57 8.71 -33.06 3.63
CA SER A 57 9.58 -31.91 3.38
C SER A 57 8.74 -30.67 3.06
N LEU A 58 7.73 -30.83 2.18
CA LEU A 58 6.84 -29.73 1.81
C LEU A 58 5.99 -29.25 3.00
N ARG A 59 5.48 -30.18 3.83
CA ARG A 59 4.74 -29.80 5.04
C ARG A 59 5.60 -29.03 6.04
N LEU A 60 6.86 -29.44 6.23
CA LEU A 60 7.79 -28.77 7.15
C LEU A 60 8.13 -27.36 6.67
N MET A 61 8.44 -27.20 5.37
CA MET A 61 8.69 -25.90 4.76
C MET A 61 7.49 -24.95 4.93
N ALA A 62 6.28 -25.45 4.68
CA ALA A 62 5.06 -24.66 4.86
C ALA A 62 4.85 -24.25 6.33
N LYS A 63 5.10 -25.14 7.29
CA LYS A 63 5.00 -24.82 8.73
C LYS A 63 5.96 -23.72 9.16
N GLU A 64 7.16 -23.69 8.60
CA GLU A 64 8.17 -22.66 8.91
C GLU A 64 7.80 -21.30 8.31
N GLU A 65 7.19 -21.30 7.11
CA GLU A 65 6.89 -20.08 6.37
C GLU A 65 5.58 -19.39 6.81
N ILE A 66 4.57 -20.17 7.23
CA ILE A 66 3.25 -19.65 7.65
C ILE A 66 3.33 -18.54 8.71
N PRO A 67 4.08 -18.68 9.83
CA PRO A 67 4.16 -17.62 10.84
C PRO A 67 4.73 -16.31 10.29
N ARG A 68 5.68 -16.39 9.35
CA ARG A 68 6.26 -15.21 8.69
C ARG A 68 5.22 -14.50 7.83
N LEU A 69 4.46 -15.27 7.04
CA LEU A 69 3.40 -14.75 6.18
C LEU A 69 2.23 -14.18 6.98
N GLU A 70 1.85 -14.80 8.10
CA GLU A 70 0.80 -14.29 9.00
C GLU A 70 1.19 -12.94 9.59
N LYS A 71 2.43 -12.82 10.08
CA LYS A 71 2.96 -11.55 10.59
C LYS A 71 2.97 -10.44 9.52
N GLU A 72 3.47 -10.76 8.32
CA GLU A 72 3.49 -9.81 7.20
C GLU A 72 2.06 -9.37 6.79
N LEU A 73 1.09 -10.29 6.82
CA LEU A 73 -0.30 -9.99 6.54
C LEU A 73 -0.92 -9.05 7.58
N GLU A 74 -0.62 -9.25 8.87
CA GLU A 74 -1.05 -8.36 9.95
C GLU A 74 -0.47 -6.96 9.83
N GLU A 75 0.83 -6.85 9.55
CA GLU A 75 1.51 -5.56 9.33
C GLU A 75 0.90 -4.80 8.14
N LEU A 76 0.68 -5.47 7.01
CA LEU A 76 0.04 -4.88 5.83
C LEU A 76 -1.42 -4.48 6.11
N SER A 77 -2.15 -5.27 6.90
CA SER A 77 -3.51 -4.94 7.30
C SER A 77 -3.56 -3.68 8.16
N ALA A 78 -2.61 -3.52 9.10
CA ALA A 78 -2.49 -2.32 9.92
C ALA A 78 -2.13 -1.09 9.06
N GLN A 79 -1.19 -1.22 8.13
CA GLN A 79 -0.83 -0.15 7.19
C GLN A 79 -2.02 0.27 6.32
N LEU A 80 -2.77 -0.68 5.76
CA LEU A 80 -3.98 -0.39 4.99
C LEU A 80 -5.03 0.37 5.80
N LYS A 81 -5.24 -0.01 7.08
CA LYS A 81 -6.16 0.73 7.96
C LYS A 81 -5.75 2.19 8.11
N ILE A 82 -4.46 2.46 8.26
CA ILE A 82 -3.92 3.83 8.35
C ILE A 82 -4.12 4.57 7.02
N LEU A 83 -3.79 3.96 5.88
CA LEU A 83 -3.90 4.57 4.56
C LEU A 83 -5.36 4.85 4.13
N LEU A 84 -6.32 4.13 4.69
CA LEU A 84 -7.76 4.33 4.46
C LEU A 84 -8.37 5.43 5.33
N LEU A 85 -7.64 5.94 6.34
CA LEU A 85 -8.11 7.09 7.09
C LEU A 85 -8.11 8.32 6.16
N PRO A 86 -9.17 9.15 6.21
CA PRO A 86 -9.17 10.40 5.47
C PRO A 86 -7.96 11.22 5.91
N LYS A 87 -7.11 11.63 4.96
CA LYS A 87 -5.97 12.51 5.25
C LYS A 87 -6.51 13.80 5.85
N ASP A 88 -6.16 14.10 7.10
CA ASP A 88 -6.52 15.38 7.70
C ASP A 88 -5.71 16.47 6.99
N PRO A 89 -6.33 17.56 6.50
CA PRO A 89 -5.59 18.69 5.94
C PRO A 89 -4.59 19.33 6.92
N ASN A 90 -4.64 18.99 8.22
CA ASN A 90 -3.68 19.41 9.25
C ASN A 90 -2.69 18.32 9.71
N ASP A 91 -2.70 17.11 9.14
CA ASP A 91 -1.77 16.02 9.54
C ASP A 91 -0.31 16.31 9.13
N GLU A 92 -0.09 17.32 8.30
CA GLU A 92 1.23 17.91 8.05
C GLU A 92 1.38 19.21 8.86
N LYS A 93 1.69 19.11 10.14
CA LYS A 93 2.28 20.21 10.93
C LYS A 93 3.58 19.78 11.57
#